data_AF-A0AAD4HZN1-F1
#
_entry.id   AF-A0AAD4HZN1-F1
#
_cell.length_a   1.000
_cell.length_b   1.000
_cell.length_c   1.000
_cell.angle_alpha   90.00
_cell.angle_beta   90.00
_cell.angle_gamma   90.00
#
_symmetry.space_group_name_H-M   'P 1'
#
loop_
_entity.id
_entity.type
_entity.pdbx_description
1 polymer ?
#
loop_
_entity_poly.entity_id
_entity_poly.type
_entity_poly.pdbx_seq_one_letter_code
_entity_poly.pdbx_strand_id
1 'polypeptide(L)'
;MASTRFGLLATSALALVSSVSALPSGLTRRDPAAYTFSGCYVDNSDGHRALSASSYAADDMTVASCAAFCSSFKYFGLEYARECYCDNSISPAATAADLSDCSYPCAGDASATCGAGNRLSVYQNTAPVAGPAPATLDGIPYVGCFHEGPQRVLPFKGVSAPDMTAAKCAANCEGYTYFGTEYGSECYCGNDLPTIAAPASECSMTCSGDATQLCGAGDRLTVYGPVGVAPATLPPVGAYAYEGCYTDGPGRVLSGKASYDDNMTLEMCAAACASYPWFGVEYSKECYCGTELPSSSVKKPQSDCTMTCAGNHDQICGDGNRLSVYHNAAATGGSAPAPVGGFQYKSCWTDDVYDRSLKGDHYAADDMTVESCAAFCSQYTYFGVEYSRECYCGDTVLGSAAAESDCSHLCSGNNAEWCGGPSRLNLYQKQPPPEPSSDGCPGTAPANAVLVNGAFECGATLDPWVVGSNVGGTIMINPGTPGAWLPESVLAGDSTKFLHVFSNYYQQNRQTNINIYQILNTVPGKQYQLSFDLDVEGGGGNNWNVAVGSNPAFASGTHGFPWTTFSTTFTAVGSDKLSLNFNSVVWAYAHFYFDNFVIKEVATQ
;
A
#
# COMPACT_ATOMS: atom_id res chain seq x y z
N MET A 1 -41.71 35.11 -92.15
CA MET A 1 -41.65 36.04 -91.00
C MET A 1 -41.27 35.18 -89.79
N ALA A 2 -40.00 34.82 -89.63
CA ALA A 2 -38.95 35.50 -88.84
C ALA A 2 -39.33 35.62 -87.34
N SER A 3 -38.55 35.26 -86.33
CA SER A 3 -37.29 34.54 -86.16
C SER A 3 -37.10 34.38 -84.63
N THR A 4 -36.82 33.16 -84.16
CA THR A 4 -35.90 32.77 -83.07
C THR A 4 -35.49 33.78 -81.97
N ARG A 5 -35.65 33.43 -80.67
CA ARG A 5 -34.58 32.99 -79.74
C ARG A 5 -35.01 32.95 -78.26
N PHE A 6 -34.49 31.93 -77.57
CA PHE A 6 -34.54 31.61 -76.14
C PHE A 6 -33.78 32.62 -75.25
N GLY A 7 -34.23 32.80 -74.01
CA GLY A 7 -33.45 33.34 -72.89
C GLY A 7 -34.14 33.07 -71.55
N LEU A 8 -33.53 32.24 -70.70
CA LEU A 8 -34.01 31.83 -69.37
C LEU A 8 -34.28 33.02 -68.43
N LEU A 9 -35.42 33.00 -67.74
CA LEU A 9 -35.74 33.84 -66.58
C LEU A 9 -35.31 33.11 -65.30
N ALA A 10 -34.33 33.66 -64.57
CA ALA A 10 -34.07 33.32 -63.17
C ALA A 10 -34.52 34.48 -62.28
N THR A 11 -35.26 34.13 -61.24
CA THR A 11 -36.06 34.97 -60.34
C THR A 11 -35.23 35.89 -59.44
N SER A 12 -35.61 37.17 -59.41
CA SER A 12 -35.12 38.20 -58.50
C SER A 12 -35.61 37.99 -57.06
N ALA A 13 -34.69 37.99 -56.10
CA ALA A 13 -34.97 38.16 -54.68
C ALA A 13 -34.61 39.60 -54.26
N LEU A 14 -35.57 40.30 -53.64
CA LEU A 14 -35.39 41.61 -53.04
C LEU A 14 -34.33 41.57 -51.93
N ALA A 15 -33.38 42.51 -51.95
CA ALA A 15 -32.59 42.89 -50.78
C ALA A 15 -32.85 44.38 -50.46
N LEU A 16 -33.34 44.62 -49.25
CA LEU A 16 -33.51 45.93 -48.64
C LEU A 16 -32.14 46.60 -48.46
N VAL A 17 -32.00 47.80 -49.01
CA VAL A 17 -30.82 48.66 -48.79
C VAL A 17 -31.06 49.41 -47.48
N SER A 18 -30.37 49.01 -46.42
CA SER A 18 -30.27 49.81 -45.20
C SER A 18 -29.28 50.95 -45.41
N SER A 19 -29.75 52.16 -45.17
CA SER A 19 -29.01 53.42 -45.17
C SER A 19 -27.83 53.38 -44.21
N VAL A 20 -26.62 53.56 -44.73
CA VAL A 20 -25.41 53.82 -43.94
C VAL A 20 -25.50 55.24 -43.39
N SER A 21 -25.74 55.39 -42.09
CA SER A 21 -25.58 56.64 -41.37
C SER A 21 -24.09 56.97 -41.28
N ALA A 22 -23.66 57.97 -42.06
CA ALA A 22 -22.30 58.49 -42.04
C ALA A 22 -21.97 59.06 -40.65
N LEU A 23 -20.82 58.66 -40.08
CA LEU A 23 -20.25 59.27 -38.89
C LEU A 23 -19.96 60.77 -39.14
N PRO A 24 -19.95 61.62 -38.09
CA PRO A 24 -19.49 62.99 -38.19
C PRO A 24 -18.04 63.03 -38.71
N SER A 25 -17.85 63.72 -39.82
CA SER A 25 -16.54 63.93 -40.45
C SER A 25 -15.60 64.67 -39.49
N GLY A 26 -14.59 63.99 -38.96
CA GLY A 26 -13.54 64.65 -38.17
C GLY A 26 -12.49 63.77 -37.51
N LEU A 27 -12.79 62.50 -37.20
CA LEU A 27 -11.85 61.60 -36.51
C LEU A 27 -11.59 60.35 -37.35
N THR A 28 -10.48 60.34 -38.08
CA THR A 28 -10.00 59.16 -38.81
C THR A 28 -9.21 58.27 -37.88
N ARG A 29 -9.70 57.04 -37.67
CA ARG A 29 -8.98 55.99 -36.92
C ARG A 29 -7.65 55.71 -37.63
N ARG A 30 -6.56 56.27 -37.12
CA ARG A 30 -5.23 56.18 -37.72
C ARG A 30 -4.46 55.06 -37.04
N ASP A 31 -4.59 53.83 -37.53
CA ASP A 31 -3.86 52.69 -36.98
C ASP A 31 -2.37 52.76 -37.38
N PRO A 32 -1.42 52.82 -36.44
CA PRO A 32 -0.01 52.56 -36.69
C PRO A 32 0.22 51.06 -36.92
N ALA A 33 1.26 50.72 -37.66
CA ALA A 33 1.57 49.38 -38.17
C ALA A 33 1.86 48.27 -37.13
N ALA A 34 1.55 48.45 -35.83
CA ALA A 34 1.86 47.50 -34.74
C ALA A 34 0.63 46.84 -34.08
N TYR A 35 -0.58 47.38 -34.28
CA TYR A 35 -1.81 46.89 -33.65
C TYR A 35 -3.04 47.13 -34.54
N THR A 36 -4.11 46.39 -34.29
CA THR A 36 -5.38 46.47 -35.02
C THR A 36 -6.53 46.74 -34.05
N PHE A 37 -7.40 47.71 -34.36
CA PHE A 37 -8.60 47.95 -33.56
C PHE A 37 -9.54 46.72 -33.59
N SER A 38 -9.91 46.22 -32.41
CA SER A 38 -10.72 45.01 -32.24
C SER A 38 -12.20 45.31 -31.99
N GLY A 39 -12.53 46.44 -31.35
CA GLY A 39 -13.93 46.80 -31.10
C GLY A 39 -14.12 47.76 -29.93
N CYS A 40 -15.37 48.20 -29.75
CA CYS A 40 -15.81 48.88 -28.54
C CYS A 40 -16.48 47.85 -27.63
N TYR A 41 -16.06 47.78 -26.36
CA TYR A 41 -16.58 46.81 -25.39
C TYR A 41 -17.11 47.54 -24.16
N VAL A 42 -18.16 47.00 -23.54
CA VAL A 42 -18.62 47.45 -22.23
C VAL A 42 -17.59 47.01 -21.19
N ASP A 43 -17.01 47.98 -20.47
CA ASP A 43 -16.15 47.70 -19.32
C ASP A 43 -16.98 47.60 -18.03
N ASN A 44 -16.44 46.89 -17.03
CA ASN A 44 -17.07 46.67 -15.72
C ASN A 44 -18.45 45.97 -15.76
N SER A 45 -18.69 45.12 -16.76
CA SER A 45 -19.89 44.26 -16.83
C SER A 45 -19.92 43.31 -15.63
N ASP A 46 -20.99 43.37 -14.84
CA ASP A 46 -21.19 42.57 -13.61
C ASP A 46 -20.04 42.68 -12.58
N GLY A 47 -19.33 43.82 -12.54
CA GLY A 47 -18.20 44.04 -11.63
C GLY A 47 -16.87 43.48 -12.12
N HIS A 48 -16.80 42.99 -13.36
CA HIS A 48 -15.58 42.48 -13.98
C HIS A 48 -15.11 43.39 -15.11
N ARG A 49 -13.83 43.76 -15.08
CA ARG A 49 -13.19 44.50 -16.18
C ARG A 49 -13.02 43.63 -17.41
N ALA A 50 -13.10 44.26 -18.58
CA ALA A 50 -12.87 43.61 -19.87
C ALA A 50 -11.40 43.21 -20.07
N LEU A 51 -10.47 44.03 -19.55
CA LEU A 51 -9.02 43.78 -19.49
C LEU A 51 -8.53 44.12 -18.08
N SER A 52 -7.90 43.19 -17.36
CA SER A 52 -7.56 43.38 -15.95
C SER A 52 -6.12 43.06 -15.58
N ALA A 53 -5.30 42.59 -16.52
CA ALA A 53 -3.94 42.13 -16.23
C ALA A 53 -2.97 43.26 -15.84
N SER A 54 -3.07 44.43 -16.47
CA SER A 54 -2.25 45.59 -16.10
C SER A 54 -2.93 46.90 -16.52
N SER A 55 -2.65 48.01 -15.82
CA SER A 55 -3.22 49.31 -16.18
C SER A 55 -2.42 50.50 -15.65
N TYR A 56 -2.61 51.66 -16.28
CA TYR A 56 -2.20 52.96 -15.76
C TYR A 56 -3.13 54.07 -16.29
N ALA A 57 -3.04 55.26 -15.70
CA ALA A 57 -3.73 56.45 -16.19
C ALA A 57 -2.75 57.61 -16.35
N ALA A 58 -2.95 58.43 -17.38
CA ALA A 58 -2.15 59.62 -17.66
C ALA A 58 -2.98 60.70 -18.36
N ASP A 59 -2.79 61.96 -17.99
CA ASP A 59 -3.53 63.10 -18.53
C ASP A 59 -3.12 63.47 -19.97
N ASP A 60 -2.09 62.82 -20.52
CA ASP A 60 -1.61 62.91 -21.90
C ASP A 60 -1.71 61.56 -22.65
N MET A 61 -2.66 60.69 -22.25
CA MET A 61 -2.83 59.38 -22.85
C MET A 61 -3.05 59.43 -24.37
N THR A 62 -2.31 58.60 -25.10
CA THR A 62 -2.49 58.35 -26.54
C THR A 62 -2.68 56.86 -26.79
N VAL A 63 -3.25 56.49 -27.94
CA VAL A 63 -3.33 55.08 -28.35
C VAL A 63 -1.93 54.46 -28.42
N ALA A 64 -0.94 55.21 -28.92
CA ALA A 64 0.43 54.75 -29.05
C ALA A 64 1.13 54.53 -27.70
N SER A 65 0.94 55.41 -26.71
CA SER A 65 1.52 55.24 -25.37
C SER A 65 0.91 54.07 -24.62
N CYS A 66 -0.39 53.81 -24.78
CA CYS A 66 -1.02 52.62 -24.23
C CYS A 66 -0.55 51.34 -24.94
N ALA A 67 -0.45 51.35 -26.27
CA ALA A 67 0.10 50.23 -27.03
C ALA A 67 1.55 49.88 -26.64
N ALA A 68 2.38 50.91 -26.39
CA ALA A 68 3.75 50.71 -25.95
C ALA A 68 3.82 50.08 -24.54
N PHE A 69 3.01 50.58 -23.60
CA PHE A 69 2.88 50.01 -22.26
C PHE A 69 2.41 48.55 -22.29
N CYS A 70 1.39 48.26 -23.11
CA CYS A 70 0.83 46.93 -23.28
C CYS A 70 1.53 46.10 -24.37
N SER A 71 2.75 46.47 -24.79
CA SER A 71 3.45 45.79 -25.90
C SER A 71 3.65 44.30 -25.65
N SER A 72 3.59 43.90 -24.37
CA SER A 72 3.77 42.56 -23.87
C SER A 72 2.49 41.70 -23.80
N PHE A 73 1.34 42.29 -24.12
CA PHE A 73 0.01 41.71 -23.99
C PHE A 73 -0.67 41.57 -25.36
N LYS A 74 -1.53 40.57 -25.53
CA LYS A 74 -2.27 40.37 -26.79
C LYS A 74 -3.25 41.51 -27.07
N TYR A 75 -3.86 42.08 -26.03
CA TYR A 75 -4.85 43.15 -26.12
C TYR A 75 -4.49 44.32 -25.22
N PHE A 76 -4.86 45.51 -25.68
CA PHE A 76 -4.91 46.71 -24.86
C PHE A 76 -6.20 47.47 -25.10
N GLY A 77 -6.61 48.26 -24.11
CA GLY A 77 -7.87 48.98 -24.13
C GLY A 77 -7.71 50.36 -23.53
N LEU A 78 -8.39 51.34 -24.12
CA LEU A 78 -8.42 52.71 -23.62
C LEU A 78 -9.82 53.08 -23.13
N GLU A 79 -9.89 53.67 -21.94
CA GLU A 79 -11.13 54.12 -21.31
C GLU A 79 -11.00 55.58 -20.84
N TYR A 80 -12.14 56.28 -20.82
CA TYR A 80 -12.27 57.60 -20.19
C TYR A 80 -11.24 58.65 -20.63
N ALA A 81 -10.79 58.59 -21.89
CA ALA A 81 -9.77 59.43 -22.51
C ALA A 81 -8.34 59.33 -21.93
N ARG A 82 -8.16 58.79 -20.71
CA ARG A 82 -6.91 58.86 -19.94
C ARG A 82 -6.41 57.54 -19.38
N GLU A 83 -7.17 56.46 -19.50
CA GLU A 83 -6.88 55.19 -18.85
C GLU A 83 -6.49 54.12 -19.87
N CYS A 84 -5.49 53.31 -19.53
CA CYS A 84 -4.96 52.23 -20.34
C CYS A 84 -5.01 50.91 -19.57
N TYR A 85 -5.47 49.85 -20.22
CA TYR A 85 -5.62 48.52 -19.67
C TYR A 85 -5.03 47.48 -20.62
N CYS A 86 -4.42 46.41 -20.10
CA CYS A 86 -3.81 45.34 -20.88
C CYS A 86 -4.35 43.97 -20.46
N ASP A 87 -4.41 43.03 -21.40
CA ASP A 87 -4.68 41.62 -21.10
C ASP A 87 -4.24 40.70 -22.26
N ASN A 88 -4.10 39.41 -21.99
CA ASN A 88 -3.93 38.40 -23.04
C ASN A 88 -5.26 37.84 -23.56
N SER A 89 -6.37 38.16 -22.89
CA SER A 89 -7.72 37.78 -23.30
C SER A 89 -8.73 38.89 -22.98
N ILE A 90 -9.77 39.02 -23.79
CA ILE A 90 -10.92 39.85 -23.44
C ILE A 90 -11.82 39.00 -22.55
N SER A 91 -12.20 39.52 -21.36
CA SER A 91 -13.09 38.83 -20.43
C SER A 91 -14.34 38.30 -21.14
N PRO A 92 -14.76 37.03 -20.91
CA PRO A 92 -15.98 36.49 -21.49
C PRO A 92 -17.26 37.26 -21.08
N ALA A 93 -17.21 37.99 -19.96
CA ALA A 93 -18.31 38.84 -19.50
C ALA A 93 -18.38 40.19 -20.24
N ALA A 94 -17.34 40.57 -20.99
CA ALA A 94 -17.34 41.80 -21.77
C ALA A 94 -18.25 41.64 -23.00
N THR A 95 -19.20 42.54 -23.16
CA THR A 95 -20.10 42.56 -24.32
C THR A 95 -19.68 43.64 -25.30
N ALA A 96 -19.83 43.39 -26.60
CA ALA A 96 -19.56 44.39 -27.62
C ALA A 96 -20.60 45.52 -27.53
N ALA A 97 -20.13 46.77 -27.57
CA ALA A 97 -20.94 47.97 -27.66
C ALA A 97 -20.93 48.54 -29.09
N ASP A 98 -21.82 49.49 -29.38
CA ASP A 98 -21.76 50.20 -30.64
C ASP A 98 -20.42 50.96 -30.75
N LEU A 99 -19.83 51.00 -31.94
CA LEU A 99 -18.57 51.70 -32.16
C LEU A 99 -18.69 53.20 -31.82
N SER A 100 -19.88 53.80 -31.97
CA SER A 100 -20.11 55.20 -31.59
C SER A 100 -20.06 55.45 -30.08
N ASP A 101 -20.20 54.42 -29.24
CA ASP A 101 -20.15 54.57 -27.78
C ASP A 101 -18.72 54.86 -27.30
N CYS A 102 -17.71 54.39 -28.02
CA CYS A 102 -16.29 54.65 -27.77
C CYS A 102 -15.84 55.97 -28.43
N SER A 103 -16.44 57.10 -28.02
CA SER A 103 -16.34 58.39 -28.71
C SER A 103 -15.46 59.44 -28.03
N TYR A 104 -14.89 59.18 -26.86
CA TYR A 104 -14.07 60.19 -26.18
C TYR A 104 -12.75 60.37 -26.92
N PRO A 105 -12.34 61.62 -27.25
CA PRO A 105 -11.02 61.87 -27.79
C PRO A 105 -9.96 61.51 -26.75
N CYS A 106 -8.81 61.00 -27.18
CA CYS A 106 -7.69 60.73 -26.28
C CYS A 106 -7.15 62.04 -25.67
N ALA A 107 -6.79 62.01 -24.38
CA ALA A 107 -6.34 63.21 -23.68
C ALA A 107 -5.05 63.82 -24.27
N GLY A 108 -4.13 62.97 -24.74
CA GLY A 108 -2.89 63.39 -25.41
C GLY A 108 -2.94 63.44 -26.94
N ASP A 109 -4.05 63.00 -27.56
CA ASP A 109 -4.24 63.02 -29.01
C ASP A 109 -5.72 63.14 -29.37
N ALA A 110 -6.19 64.37 -29.54
CA ALA A 110 -7.60 64.64 -29.87
C ALA A 110 -8.04 64.11 -31.25
N SER A 111 -7.12 63.62 -32.08
CA SER A 111 -7.43 63.03 -33.38
C SER A 111 -7.81 61.55 -33.33
N ALA A 112 -7.58 60.88 -32.19
CA ALA A 112 -7.90 59.48 -31.94
C ALA A 112 -8.97 59.32 -30.84
N THR A 113 -9.64 58.16 -30.78
CA THR A 113 -10.64 57.84 -29.76
C THR A 113 -10.11 56.85 -28.71
N CYS A 114 -10.42 57.14 -27.45
CA CYS A 114 -9.94 56.45 -26.24
C CYS A 114 -11.10 56.08 -25.31
N GLY A 115 -12.04 55.29 -25.85
CA GLY A 115 -13.17 54.76 -25.09
C GLY A 115 -14.25 55.80 -24.78
N ALA A 116 -14.96 55.59 -23.68
CA ALA A 116 -15.83 56.53 -22.97
C ALA A 116 -16.06 55.97 -21.55
N GLY A 117 -16.98 56.52 -20.74
CA GLY A 117 -17.31 55.92 -19.44
C GLY A 117 -17.92 54.53 -19.59
N ASN A 118 -17.33 53.51 -18.95
CA ASN A 118 -17.68 52.08 -19.09
C ASN A 118 -17.66 51.59 -20.55
N ARG A 119 -16.78 52.17 -21.37
CA ARG A 119 -16.61 51.81 -22.79
C ARG A 119 -15.13 51.76 -23.12
N LEU A 120 -14.65 50.56 -23.40
CA LEU A 120 -13.25 50.28 -23.68
C LEU A 120 -13.03 50.20 -25.20
N SER A 121 -12.19 51.09 -25.73
CA SER A 121 -11.67 50.95 -27.11
C SER A 121 -10.57 49.91 -27.12
N VAL A 122 -10.87 48.69 -27.55
CA VAL A 122 -9.92 47.57 -27.51
C VAL A 122 -9.19 47.42 -28.84
N TYR A 123 -7.89 47.20 -28.73
CA TYR A 123 -6.96 46.95 -29.82
C TYR A 123 -6.24 45.62 -29.55
N GLN A 124 -5.96 44.89 -30.61
CA GLN A 124 -5.13 43.69 -30.58
C GLN A 124 -3.74 44.03 -31.11
N ASN A 125 -2.71 43.64 -30.36
CA ASN A 125 -1.34 43.70 -30.85
C ASN A 125 -1.15 42.65 -31.95
N THR A 126 -0.58 43.07 -33.09
CA THR A 126 -0.38 42.18 -34.25
C THR A 126 0.86 41.31 -34.14
N ALA A 127 1.79 41.72 -33.29
CA ALA A 127 2.97 40.95 -32.87
C ALA A 127 3.29 41.35 -31.42
N PRO A 128 2.49 40.89 -30.42
CA PRO A 128 2.80 41.16 -29.03
C PRO A 128 4.21 40.62 -28.74
N VAL A 129 5.05 41.46 -28.15
CA VAL A 129 6.28 40.97 -27.53
C VAL A 129 5.80 39.99 -26.45
N ALA A 130 6.36 38.79 -26.36
CA ALA A 130 5.96 37.88 -25.28
C ALA A 130 6.27 38.60 -23.96
N GLY A 131 5.23 38.91 -23.18
CA GLY A 131 5.44 39.51 -21.88
C GLY A 131 6.09 38.58 -20.90
N PRO A 132 6.50 39.12 -19.74
CA PRO A 132 7.11 38.30 -18.72
C PRO A 132 6.14 37.19 -18.32
N ALA A 133 6.62 35.96 -18.36
CA ALA A 133 5.85 34.77 -17.98
C ALA A 133 6.64 33.96 -16.95
N PRO A 134 6.02 33.03 -16.20
CA PRO A 134 6.80 32.07 -15.45
C PRO A 134 7.78 31.36 -16.39
N ALA A 135 9.01 31.16 -15.94
CA ALA A 135 10.06 30.58 -16.76
C ALA A 135 9.67 29.17 -17.21
N THR A 136 9.97 28.82 -18.47
CA THR A 136 9.89 27.43 -18.92
C THR A 136 11.21 26.76 -18.62
N LEU A 137 11.20 25.79 -17.70
CA LEU A 137 12.38 25.03 -17.29
C LEU A 137 12.24 23.57 -17.74
N ASP A 138 13.31 23.00 -18.27
CA ASP A 138 13.29 21.62 -18.74
C ASP A 138 13.11 20.65 -17.56
N GLY A 139 12.12 19.77 -17.63
CA GLY A 139 11.83 18.78 -16.59
C GLY A 139 11.32 19.34 -15.24
N ILE A 140 11.09 20.65 -15.11
CA ILE A 140 10.64 21.29 -13.87
C ILE A 140 9.32 22.05 -14.14
N PRO A 141 8.17 21.56 -13.66
CA PRO A 141 6.91 22.24 -13.89
C PRO A 141 6.78 23.53 -13.07
N TYR A 142 6.18 24.55 -13.67
CA TYR A 142 5.66 25.70 -12.92
C TYR A 142 4.40 25.27 -12.16
N VAL A 143 4.35 25.55 -10.86
CA VAL A 143 3.24 25.12 -10.00
C VAL A 143 2.20 26.22 -9.86
N GLY A 144 2.64 27.46 -9.61
CA GLY A 144 1.69 28.55 -9.35
C GLY A 144 2.30 29.73 -8.60
N CYS A 145 1.44 30.70 -8.32
CA CYS A 145 1.72 31.83 -7.45
C CYS A 145 1.19 31.52 -6.05
N PHE A 146 1.98 31.80 -5.01
CA PHE A 146 1.62 31.48 -3.62
C PHE A 146 1.89 32.65 -2.69
N HIS A 147 1.08 32.79 -1.64
CA HIS A 147 1.33 33.77 -0.58
C HIS A 147 2.51 33.34 0.29
N GLU A 148 3.38 34.30 0.61
CA GLU A 148 4.20 34.17 1.80
C GLU A 148 3.37 34.38 3.06
N GLY A 149 3.63 33.57 4.08
CA GLY A 149 3.01 33.71 5.39
C GLY A 149 3.91 34.47 6.38
N PRO A 150 3.50 34.58 7.65
CA PRO A 150 4.35 35.14 8.71
C PRO A 150 5.63 34.32 8.95
N GLN A 151 5.70 33.09 8.42
CA GLN A 151 6.88 32.24 8.36
C GLN A 151 7.17 31.89 6.90
N ARG A 152 8.44 31.69 6.56
CA ARG A 152 8.89 31.33 5.21
C ARG A 152 8.28 29.99 4.82
N VAL A 153 7.54 29.94 3.72
CA VAL A 153 6.84 28.72 3.25
C VAL A 153 7.77 27.74 2.53
N LEU A 154 8.95 28.20 2.08
CA LEU A 154 10.07 27.39 1.61
C LEU A 154 11.31 27.69 2.49
N PRO A 155 11.40 27.09 3.69
CA PRO A 155 12.26 27.62 4.76
C PRO A 155 13.71 27.12 4.77
N PHE A 156 14.07 26.18 3.90
CA PHE A 156 15.30 25.40 4.12
C PHE A 156 16.57 26.07 3.62
N LYS A 157 16.50 26.72 2.46
CA LYS A 157 17.64 27.42 1.85
C LYS A 157 17.14 28.64 1.10
N GLY A 158 17.90 29.73 1.12
CA GLY A 158 17.56 30.92 0.36
C GLY A 158 18.77 31.78 0.03
N VAL A 159 18.66 32.53 -1.07
CA VAL A 159 19.70 33.45 -1.56
C VAL A 159 19.05 34.62 -2.29
N SER A 160 19.65 35.79 -2.19
CA SER A 160 19.30 36.96 -3.02
C SER A 160 20.45 37.25 -3.97
N ALA A 161 20.14 37.48 -5.25
CA ALA A 161 21.12 37.81 -6.27
C ALA A 161 20.63 38.94 -7.19
N PRO A 162 21.51 39.88 -7.60
CA PRO A 162 21.14 41.00 -8.46
C PRO A 162 20.81 40.58 -9.89
N ASP A 163 21.12 39.34 -10.27
CA ASP A 163 20.90 38.76 -11.59
C ASP A 163 20.12 37.43 -11.51
N MET A 164 19.14 37.37 -10.61
CA MET A 164 18.32 36.19 -10.33
C MET A 164 17.50 35.77 -11.56
N THR A 165 17.43 34.46 -11.81
CA THR A 165 16.53 33.83 -12.78
C THR A 165 15.93 32.58 -12.16
N ALA A 166 14.81 32.09 -12.70
CA ALA A 166 14.23 30.84 -12.20
C ALA A 166 15.21 29.66 -12.33
N ALA A 167 16.02 29.62 -13.40
CA ALA A 167 17.04 28.59 -13.61
C ALA A 167 18.19 28.68 -12.57
N LYS A 168 18.61 29.88 -12.18
CA LYS A 168 19.59 30.06 -11.09
C LYS A 168 19.02 29.64 -9.74
N CYS A 169 17.75 29.94 -9.50
CA CYS A 169 17.08 29.50 -8.29
C CYS A 169 16.97 27.97 -8.25
N ALA A 170 16.61 27.33 -9.37
CA ALA A 170 16.59 25.88 -9.50
C ALA A 170 17.96 25.26 -9.17
N ALA A 171 19.05 25.78 -9.74
CA ALA A 171 20.41 25.31 -9.46
C ALA A 171 20.82 25.53 -7.99
N ASN A 172 20.43 26.65 -7.39
CA ASN A 172 20.65 26.88 -5.96
C ASN A 172 19.87 25.88 -5.08
N CYS A 173 18.70 25.44 -5.54
CA CYS A 173 17.80 24.55 -4.82
C CYS A 173 17.95 23.06 -5.22
N GLU A 174 19.05 22.68 -5.87
CA GLU A 174 19.38 21.25 -6.04
C GLU A 174 19.31 20.52 -4.68
N GLY A 175 18.60 19.39 -4.66
CA GLY A 175 18.32 18.62 -3.44
C GLY A 175 17.02 18.98 -2.71
N TYR A 176 16.23 19.96 -3.20
CA TYR A 176 14.90 20.30 -2.65
C TYR A 176 13.77 20.03 -3.65
N THR A 177 12.61 19.60 -3.16
CA THR A 177 11.45 19.27 -4.01
C THR A 177 10.91 20.49 -4.74
N TYR A 178 10.82 21.63 -4.08
CA TYR A 178 10.27 22.87 -4.60
C TYR A 178 11.25 24.01 -4.43
N PHE A 179 11.16 24.97 -5.34
CA PHE A 179 11.78 26.27 -5.16
C PHE A 179 10.83 27.37 -5.58
N GLY A 180 11.06 28.56 -5.07
CA GLY A 180 10.28 29.73 -5.41
C GLY A 180 11.15 30.96 -5.50
N THR A 181 10.78 31.85 -6.41
CA THR A 181 11.40 33.17 -6.57
C THR A 181 10.47 34.25 -6.05
N GLU A 182 11.02 35.22 -5.33
CA GLU A 182 10.31 36.36 -4.73
C GLU A 182 11.02 37.67 -5.05
N TYR A 183 10.25 38.77 -5.07
CA TYR A 183 10.76 40.14 -5.13
C TYR A 183 11.81 40.39 -6.23
N GLY A 184 11.65 39.68 -7.36
CA GLY A 184 12.51 39.77 -8.53
C GLY A 184 13.93 39.22 -8.35
N SER A 185 14.44 39.13 -7.13
CA SER A 185 15.87 38.89 -6.84
C SER A 185 16.12 37.80 -5.81
N GLU A 186 15.08 37.28 -5.17
CA GLU A 186 15.18 36.33 -4.08
C GLU A 186 14.78 34.93 -4.53
N CYS A 187 15.40 33.93 -3.91
CA CYS A 187 15.20 32.51 -4.19
C CYS A 187 15.10 31.75 -2.87
N TYR A 188 14.15 30.83 -2.79
CA TYR A 188 13.88 30.01 -1.61
C TYR A 188 13.63 28.55 -2.00
N CYS A 189 14.07 27.62 -1.15
CA CYS A 189 14.00 26.18 -1.39
C CYS A 189 13.24 25.49 -0.26
N GLY A 190 12.44 24.48 -0.60
CA GLY A 190 11.84 23.61 0.39
C GLY A 190 11.20 22.36 -0.17
N ASN A 191 10.77 21.47 0.72
CA ASN A 191 10.28 20.15 0.33
C ASN A 191 8.76 20.04 0.32
N ASP A 192 8.09 20.98 0.98
CA ASP A 192 6.64 21.05 1.04
C ASP A 192 6.09 22.07 0.05
N LEU A 193 4.99 21.71 -0.62
CA LEU A 193 4.26 22.64 -1.46
C LEU A 193 3.56 23.70 -0.60
N PRO A 194 3.74 25.01 -0.86
CA PRO A 194 2.98 26.04 -0.15
C PRO A 194 1.46 25.84 -0.31
N THR A 195 0.70 26.04 0.76
CA THR A 195 -0.73 25.67 0.81
C THR A 195 -1.69 26.79 0.42
N ILE A 196 -1.23 28.05 0.39
CA ILE A 196 -2.06 29.22 0.13
C ILE A 196 -1.75 29.77 -1.26
N ALA A 197 -2.50 29.30 -2.26
CA ALA A 197 -2.39 29.80 -3.63
C ALA A 197 -2.87 31.26 -3.73
N ALA A 198 -2.20 32.04 -4.57
CA ALA A 198 -2.57 33.39 -4.95
C ALA A 198 -2.99 33.42 -6.44
N PRO A 199 -3.79 34.41 -6.88
CA PRO A 199 -4.03 34.63 -8.30
C PRO A 199 -2.72 34.80 -9.07
N ALA A 200 -2.60 34.17 -10.24
CA ALA A 200 -1.37 34.21 -11.04
C ALA A 200 -0.91 35.64 -11.40
N SER A 201 -1.85 36.57 -11.55
CA SER A 201 -1.58 37.99 -11.81
C SER A 201 -0.85 38.72 -10.68
N GLU A 202 -0.86 38.17 -9.45
CA GLU A 202 -0.19 38.79 -8.30
C GLU A 202 1.31 38.51 -8.26
N CYS A 203 1.80 37.49 -8.98
CA CYS A 203 3.22 37.25 -9.19
C CYS A 203 3.70 38.00 -10.45
N SER A 204 3.68 39.33 -10.42
CA SER A 204 3.89 40.19 -11.60
C SER A 204 5.28 40.82 -11.69
N MET A 205 6.16 40.60 -10.71
CA MET A 205 7.51 41.16 -10.73
C MET A 205 8.42 40.36 -11.65
N THR A 206 9.25 41.03 -12.44
CA THR A 206 10.21 40.38 -13.32
C THR A 206 11.46 39.94 -12.58
N CYS A 207 12.10 38.88 -13.06
CA CYS A 207 13.39 38.44 -12.53
C CYS A 207 14.49 39.47 -12.84
N SER A 208 15.34 39.76 -11.86
CA SER A 208 16.42 40.76 -11.97
C SER A 208 17.49 40.39 -13.00
N GLY A 209 17.67 39.09 -13.26
CA GLY A 209 18.57 38.54 -14.28
C GLY A 209 17.93 38.22 -15.62
N ASP A 210 16.60 38.23 -15.73
CA ASP A 210 15.88 38.00 -16.98
C ASP A 210 14.49 38.65 -16.93
N ALA A 211 14.35 39.81 -17.60
CA ALA A 211 13.11 40.56 -17.62
C ALA A 211 11.96 39.86 -18.37
N THR A 212 12.22 38.74 -19.06
CA THR A 212 11.19 37.92 -19.71
C THR A 212 10.57 36.88 -18.77
N GLN A 213 11.10 36.75 -17.54
CA GLN A 213 10.64 35.79 -16.54
C GLN A 213 9.95 36.48 -15.37
N LEU A 214 8.95 35.85 -14.78
CA LEU A 214 8.31 36.27 -13.53
C LEU A 214 9.00 35.65 -12.31
N CYS A 215 9.30 36.51 -11.33
CA CYS A 215 9.95 36.17 -10.06
C CYS A 215 9.17 36.76 -8.87
N GLY A 216 7.91 36.34 -8.73
CA GLY A 216 7.06 36.65 -7.59
C GLY A 216 6.57 38.10 -7.57
N ALA A 217 6.34 38.61 -6.36
CA ALA A 217 6.12 40.01 -6.00
C ALA A 217 6.34 40.15 -4.48
N GLY A 218 5.97 41.29 -3.87
CA GLY A 218 5.99 41.39 -2.41
C GLY A 218 5.00 40.41 -1.76
N ASP A 219 5.50 39.56 -0.85
CA ASP A 219 4.77 38.47 -0.20
C ASP A 219 4.15 37.47 -1.21
N ARG A 220 4.74 37.32 -2.39
CA ARG A 220 4.27 36.40 -3.45
C ARG A 220 5.42 35.62 -4.05
N LEU A 221 5.33 34.30 -3.97
CA LEU A 221 6.28 33.36 -4.55
C LEU A 221 5.78 32.82 -5.89
N THR A 222 6.60 32.92 -6.93
CA THR A 222 6.45 32.10 -8.14
C THR A 222 7.13 30.76 -7.89
N VAL A 223 6.36 29.68 -7.76
CA VAL A 223 6.84 28.36 -7.30
C VAL A 223 6.95 27.37 -8.46
N TYR A 224 8.02 26.60 -8.45
CA TYR A 224 8.34 25.55 -9.41
C TYR A 224 8.65 24.24 -8.67
N GLY A 225 8.40 23.11 -9.34
CA GLY A 225 8.63 21.77 -8.83
C GLY A 225 7.42 20.85 -9.03
N PRO A 226 7.50 19.56 -8.65
CA PRO A 226 8.66 18.92 -8.04
C PRO A 226 9.88 18.92 -8.99
N VAL A 227 11.05 19.38 -8.48
CA VAL A 227 12.34 19.33 -9.18
C VAL A 227 12.85 17.91 -9.08
N GLY A 228 12.85 17.21 -10.22
CA GLY A 228 12.91 15.76 -10.19
C GLY A 228 11.55 15.24 -9.74
N VAL A 229 10.69 14.92 -10.70
CA VAL A 229 9.76 13.81 -10.50
C VAL A 229 10.63 12.65 -10.03
N ALA A 230 10.60 12.37 -8.73
CA ALA A 230 11.19 11.17 -8.17
C ALA A 230 10.77 10.04 -9.11
N PRO A 231 11.72 9.27 -9.68
CA PRO A 231 11.32 8.18 -10.54
C PRO A 231 10.33 7.35 -9.73
N ALA A 232 9.20 6.99 -10.36
CA ALA A 232 8.17 6.17 -9.71
C ALA A 232 8.74 4.85 -9.15
N THR A 233 9.98 4.53 -9.52
CA THR A 233 10.83 3.47 -8.99
C THR A 233 12.25 4.01 -8.75
N LEU A 234 12.69 4.13 -7.50
CA LEU A 234 14.10 4.32 -7.15
C LEU A 234 14.95 3.11 -7.64
N PRO A 235 16.25 3.29 -7.90
CA PRO A 235 17.12 2.20 -8.34
C PRO A 235 17.24 1.09 -7.29
N PRO A 236 17.53 -0.17 -7.69
CA PRO A 236 17.83 -1.24 -6.76
C PRO A 236 19.15 -1.00 -6.02
N VAL A 237 19.29 -1.61 -4.84
CA VAL A 237 20.48 -1.51 -3.98
C VAL A 237 21.04 -2.92 -3.82
N GLY A 238 22.12 -3.22 -4.54
CA GLY A 238 22.67 -4.58 -4.59
C GLY A 238 21.62 -5.59 -5.09
N ALA A 239 21.30 -6.58 -4.25
CA ALA A 239 20.31 -7.61 -4.56
C ALA A 239 18.85 -7.20 -4.27
N TYR A 240 18.62 -6.03 -3.69
CA TYR A 240 17.29 -5.58 -3.30
C TYR A 240 16.68 -4.65 -4.35
N ALA A 241 15.49 -5.01 -4.84
CA ALA A 241 14.68 -4.15 -5.68
C ALA A 241 13.88 -3.16 -4.84
N TYR A 242 13.71 -1.93 -5.33
CA TYR A 242 12.84 -0.96 -4.67
C TYR A 242 11.36 -1.29 -4.87
N GLU A 243 10.61 -1.44 -3.78
CA GLU A 243 9.20 -1.81 -3.80
C GLU A 243 8.28 -0.59 -3.65
N GLY A 244 8.74 0.49 -3.04
CA GLY A 244 8.01 1.74 -2.92
C GLY A 244 8.07 2.40 -1.54
N CYS A 245 7.30 3.48 -1.41
CA CYS A 245 7.06 4.15 -0.13
C CYS A 245 5.88 3.47 0.58
N TYR A 246 6.04 3.13 1.85
CA TYR A 246 5.02 2.44 2.65
C TYR A 246 4.83 3.12 4.01
N THR A 247 3.64 2.99 4.59
CA THR A 247 3.40 3.47 5.96
C THR A 247 4.13 2.62 6.98
N ASP A 248 4.78 3.25 7.95
CA ASP A 248 5.20 2.60 9.18
C ASP A 248 4.17 2.93 10.29
N GLY A 249 3.44 1.92 10.77
CA GLY A 249 2.26 2.07 11.61
C GLY A 249 2.57 2.19 13.11
N PRO A 250 1.56 2.11 14.00
CA PRO A 250 1.76 2.18 15.46
C PRO A 250 2.59 1.02 16.04
N GLY A 251 2.81 -0.04 15.25
CA GLY A 251 3.86 -1.04 15.47
C GLY A 251 4.80 -1.04 14.27
N ARG A 252 6.10 -1.23 14.53
CA ARG A 252 7.13 -1.24 13.50
C ARG A 252 6.82 -2.31 12.44
N VAL A 253 6.69 -1.90 11.18
CA VAL A 253 6.26 -2.78 10.08
C VAL A 253 7.29 -3.86 9.76
N LEU A 254 8.57 -3.48 9.74
CA LEU A 254 9.69 -4.42 9.58
C LEU A 254 10.28 -4.70 10.96
N SER A 255 9.82 -5.79 11.57
CA SER A 255 10.07 -6.15 12.98
C SER A 255 11.31 -7.01 13.22
N GLY A 256 12.13 -7.23 12.19
CA GLY A 256 13.42 -7.91 12.32
C GLY A 256 14.49 -6.97 12.87
N LYS A 257 15.76 -7.24 12.50
CA LYS A 257 16.90 -6.43 12.95
C LYS A 257 16.71 -4.94 12.61
N ALA A 258 16.98 -4.07 13.58
CA ALA A 258 16.99 -2.62 13.39
C ALA A 258 18.38 -2.05 13.67
N SER A 259 18.74 -0.96 13.00
CA SER A 259 19.97 -0.21 13.23
C SER A 259 19.76 1.28 12.95
N TYR A 260 20.60 2.11 13.58
CA TYR A 260 20.57 3.56 13.46
C TYR A 260 22.00 4.07 13.25
N ASP A 261 22.21 4.97 12.31
CA ASP A 261 23.52 5.57 12.04
C ASP A 261 23.36 7.01 11.55
N ASP A 262 24.13 7.95 12.11
CA ASP A 262 24.10 9.37 11.69
C ASP A 262 24.68 9.58 10.28
N ASN A 263 25.30 8.55 9.67
CA ASN A 263 25.75 8.52 8.27
C ASN A 263 25.05 7.42 7.46
N MET A 264 23.81 7.07 7.80
CA MET A 264 23.06 6.01 7.11
C MET A 264 23.03 6.23 5.58
N THR A 265 23.22 5.13 4.84
CA THR A 265 23.04 5.04 3.40
C THR A 265 22.21 3.79 3.07
N LEU A 266 21.65 3.74 1.86
CA LEU A 266 20.91 2.56 1.40
C LEU A 266 21.81 1.31 1.38
N GLU A 267 23.06 1.44 0.96
CA GLU A 267 24.02 0.34 0.91
C GLU A 267 24.36 -0.19 2.30
N MET A 268 24.48 0.70 3.29
CA MET A 268 24.69 0.31 4.70
C MET A 268 23.49 -0.49 5.23
N CYS A 269 22.27 -0.04 4.96
CA CYS A 269 21.08 -0.75 5.39
C CYS A 269 20.93 -2.10 4.68
N ALA A 270 21.12 -2.14 3.36
CA ALA A 270 21.07 -3.37 2.58
C ALA A 270 22.12 -4.40 3.07
N ALA A 271 23.33 -3.96 3.39
CA ALA A 271 24.36 -4.82 3.96
C ALA A 271 23.99 -5.33 5.36
N ALA A 272 23.46 -4.46 6.22
CA ALA A 272 23.02 -4.84 7.57
C ALA A 272 21.86 -5.85 7.56
N CYS A 273 21.02 -5.80 6.52
CA CYS A 273 19.85 -6.63 6.32
C CYS A 273 20.08 -7.80 5.34
N ALA A 274 21.30 -8.10 4.91
CA ALA A 274 21.58 -9.05 3.82
C ALA A 274 20.98 -10.46 3.97
N SER A 275 20.62 -10.87 5.20
CA SER A 275 19.95 -12.16 5.50
C SER A 275 18.42 -12.08 5.58
N TYR A 276 17.86 -10.88 5.49
CA TYR A 276 16.42 -10.61 5.48
C TYR A 276 15.93 -10.32 4.05
N PRO A 277 14.76 -10.82 3.65
CA PRO A 277 14.16 -10.49 2.36
C PRO A 277 13.77 -9.02 2.25
N TRP A 278 13.41 -8.37 3.34
CA TRP A 278 12.98 -6.97 3.33
C TRP A 278 13.94 -6.09 4.11
N PHE A 279 14.20 -4.91 3.57
CA PHE A 279 14.66 -3.80 4.39
C PHE A 279 13.87 -2.53 4.07
N GLY A 280 13.84 -1.62 5.03
CA GLY A 280 13.24 -0.31 4.89
C GLY A 280 14.07 0.71 5.66
N VAL A 281 14.10 1.93 5.14
CA VAL A 281 14.77 3.07 5.77
C VAL A 281 13.74 4.15 6.09
N GLU A 282 13.88 4.75 7.27
CA GLU A 282 13.01 5.81 7.78
C GLU A 282 13.85 6.96 8.35
N TYR A 283 13.24 8.15 8.33
CA TYR A 283 13.69 9.31 9.11
C TYR A 283 15.17 9.66 8.89
N SER A 284 15.68 9.48 7.67
CA SER A 284 17.06 9.75 7.21
C SER A 284 18.13 8.76 7.69
N LYS A 285 17.95 8.14 8.86
CA LYS A 285 19.04 7.50 9.63
C LYS A 285 18.67 6.15 10.25
N GLU A 286 17.41 5.74 10.12
CA GLU A 286 16.90 4.50 10.67
C GLU A 286 16.83 3.43 9.58
N CYS A 287 17.27 2.22 9.91
CA CYS A 287 17.25 1.05 9.05
C CYS A 287 16.57 -0.12 9.75
N TYR A 288 15.62 -0.75 9.07
CA TYR A 288 14.81 -1.84 9.58
C TYR A 288 14.83 -3.01 8.60
N CYS A 289 15.04 -4.22 9.11
CA CYS A 289 14.99 -5.45 8.34
C CYS A 289 13.70 -6.21 8.66
N GLY A 290 13.20 -7.03 7.73
CA GLY A 290 12.02 -7.85 7.97
C GLY A 290 12.01 -9.14 7.16
N THR A 291 11.38 -10.17 7.71
CA THR A 291 11.12 -11.45 7.02
C THR A 291 9.89 -11.37 6.13
N GLU A 292 9.01 -10.41 6.39
CA GLU A 292 7.82 -10.12 5.62
C GLU A 292 7.52 -8.61 5.60
N LEU A 293 6.72 -8.19 4.63
CA LEU A 293 6.06 -6.88 4.63
C LEU A 293 4.58 -7.10 4.96
N PRO A 294 4.13 -6.80 6.20
CA PRO A 294 2.74 -6.96 6.61
C PRO A 294 1.75 -6.23 5.71
N SER A 295 0.59 -6.85 5.45
CA SER A 295 -0.49 -6.24 4.65
C SER A 295 -1.11 -4.99 5.27
N SER A 296 -0.88 -4.77 6.57
CA SER A 296 -1.22 -3.54 7.29
C SER A 296 -0.38 -2.34 6.85
N SER A 297 0.79 -2.58 6.24
CA SER A 297 1.62 -1.54 5.65
C SER A 297 1.11 -1.17 4.26
N VAL A 298 0.60 0.05 4.15
CA VAL A 298 -0.07 0.54 2.94
C VAL A 298 0.92 1.30 2.08
N LYS A 299 1.04 0.91 0.80
CA LYS A 299 1.83 1.65 -0.19
C LYS A 299 1.30 3.08 -0.37
N LYS A 300 2.21 4.05 -0.38
CA LYS A 300 1.95 5.48 -0.51
C LYS A 300 2.63 6.05 -1.77
N PRO A 301 2.20 7.24 -2.22
CA PRO A 301 2.91 7.96 -3.27
C PRO A 301 4.40 8.12 -2.90
N GLN A 302 5.29 8.09 -3.89
CA GLN A 302 6.72 8.32 -3.65
C GLN A 302 6.98 9.66 -2.95
N SER A 303 6.13 10.67 -3.22
CA SER A 303 6.18 11.99 -2.59
C SER A 303 5.93 11.99 -1.08
N ASP A 304 5.51 10.87 -0.48
CA ASP A 304 5.43 10.71 0.97
C ASP A 304 6.77 10.27 1.58
N CYS A 305 7.72 9.77 0.78
CA CYS A 305 9.06 9.40 1.21
C CYS A 305 10.05 10.38 0.56
N THR A 306 10.34 11.48 1.26
CA THR A 306 11.16 12.58 0.68
C THR A 306 12.46 12.82 1.41
N MET A 307 12.62 12.25 2.59
CA MET A 307 13.78 12.52 3.43
C MET A 307 15.03 11.87 2.83
N THR A 308 16.09 12.65 2.64
CA THR A 308 17.35 12.11 2.13
C THR A 308 18.09 11.32 3.19
N CYS A 309 18.88 10.33 2.79
CA CYS A 309 19.73 9.57 3.72
C CYS A 309 20.81 10.46 4.34
N ALA A 310 21.08 10.30 5.63
CA ALA A 310 22.02 11.16 6.36
C ALA A 310 23.47 11.08 5.84
N GLY A 311 23.88 9.92 5.34
CA GLY A 311 25.21 9.70 4.76
C GLY A 311 25.32 9.89 3.25
N ASN A 312 24.19 10.01 2.53
CA ASN A 312 24.16 10.25 1.10
C ASN A 312 22.89 11.00 0.70
N HIS A 313 23.03 12.29 0.41
CA HIS A 313 21.89 13.16 0.09
C HIS A 313 21.26 12.90 -1.29
N ASP A 314 21.88 12.07 -2.13
CA ASP A 314 21.32 11.64 -3.42
C ASP A 314 20.36 10.45 -3.28
N GLN A 315 20.26 9.87 -2.08
CA GLN A 315 19.41 8.72 -1.77
C GLN A 315 18.23 9.11 -0.88
N ILE A 316 17.11 8.42 -1.04
CA ILE A 316 15.90 8.64 -0.25
C ILE A 316 15.81 7.59 0.87
N CYS A 317 15.72 8.05 2.11
CA CYS A 317 15.62 7.27 3.34
C CYS A 317 14.30 7.54 4.09
N GLY A 318 13.18 7.33 3.40
CA GLY A 318 11.85 7.39 4.00
C GLY A 318 11.37 8.80 4.34
N ASP A 319 10.56 8.90 5.39
CA ASP A 319 10.08 10.13 6.02
C ASP A 319 9.45 9.78 7.38
N GLY A 320 8.88 10.72 8.12
CA GLY A 320 8.17 10.42 9.37
C GLY A 320 6.98 9.47 9.18
N ASN A 321 7.03 8.29 9.80
CA ASN A 321 6.09 7.17 9.63
C ASN A 321 6.00 6.67 8.17
N ARG A 322 7.10 6.74 7.42
CA ARG A 322 7.18 6.35 6.00
C ARG A 322 8.48 5.62 5.70
N LEU A 323 8.37 4.34 5.35
CA LEU A 323 9.49 3.50 4.93
C LEU A 323 9.69 3.59 3.42
N SER A 324 10.93 3.85 2.98
CA SER A 324 11.35 3.45 1.63
C SER A 324 11.74 1.98 1.67
N VAL A 325 10.92 1.10 1.08
CA VAL A 325 11.01 -0.36 1.22
C VAL A 325 11.69 -0.99 0.02
N TYR A 326 12.56 -1.95 0.29
CA TYR A 326 13.30 -2.74 -0.68
C TYR A 326 13.19 -4.23 -0.38
N HIS A 327 13.20 -5.06 -1.42
CA HIS A 327 12.97 -6.50 -1.33
C HIS A 327 13.99 -7.30 -2.14
N ASN A 328 14.52 -8.36 -1.53
CA ASN A 328 15.37 -9.36 -2.15
C ASN A 328 14.66 -10.72 -2.14
N ALA A 329 14.07 -11.08 -3.28
CA ALA A 329 13.31 -12.32 -3.43
C ALA A 329 14.15 -13.61 -3.26
N ALA A 330 15.48 -13.51 -3.22
CA ALA A 330 16.36 -14.66 -2.99
C ALA A 330 16.67 -14.92 -1.51
N ALA A 331 16.43 -13.96 -0.62
CA ALA A 331 16.63 -14.15 0.81
C ALA A 331 15.40 -14.82 1.44
N THR A 332 15.64 -15.82 2.28
CA THR A 332 14.55 -16.60 2.89
C THR A 332 14.05 -16.02 4.22
N GLY A 333 14.86 -15.21 4.91
CA GLY A 333 14.48 -14.61 6.19
C GLY A 333 14.39 -15.63 7.33
N GLY A 334 15.19 -16.70 7.25
CA GLY A 334 15.10 -17.83 8.16
C GLY A 334 13.77 -18.57 8.05
N SER A 335 13.57 -19.55 8.92
CA SER A 335 12.34 -20.32 9.00
C SER A 335 11.77 -20.31 10.42
N ALA A 336 10.47 -20.57 10.50
CA ALA A 336 9.77 -20.71 11.76
C ALA A 336 10.49 -21.71 12.69
N PRO A 337 10.49 -21.45 14.01
CA PRO A 337 11.04 -22.33 15.03
C PRO A 337 10.67 -23.81 14.89
N ALA A 338 11.67 -24.69 14.93
CA ALA A 338 11.52 -26.14 14.87
C ALA A 338 11.85 -26.80 16.23
N PRO A 339 11.41 -28.05 16.48
CA PRO A 339 11.79 -28.77 17.70
C PRO A 339 13.30 -28.99 17.76
N VAL A 340 13.89 -28.81 18.95
CA VAL A 340 15.36 -28.72 19.12
C VAL A 340 15.76 -29.23 20.50
N GLY A 341 16.80 -30.06 20.57
CA GLY A 341 17.40 -30.48 21.85
C GLY A 341 16.42 -31.14 22.85
N GLY A 342 15.33 -31.75 22.39
CA GLY A 342 14.28 -32.30 23.27
C GLY A 342 13.23 -31.29 23.74
N PHE A 343 13.22 -30.09 23.18
CA PHE A 343 12.19 -29.08 23.39
C PHE A 343 11.33 -28.92 22.14
N GLN A 344 10.04 -28.64 22.33
CA GLN A 344 9.15 -28.19 21.27
C GLN A 344 9.03 -26.68 21.31
N TYR A 345 8.92 -26.09 20.13
CA TYR A 345 8.51 -24.69 20.04
C TYR A 345 7.09 -24.52 20.57
N LYS A 346 6.86 -23.46 21.34
CA LYS A 346 5.57 -23.13 21.93
C LYS A 346 4.88 -22.00 21.19
N SER A 347 5.47 -20.82 21.19
CA SER A 347 5.02 -19.65 20.43
C SER A 347 6.03 -18.50 20.59
N CYS A 348 5.79 -17.40 19.86
CA CYS A 348 6.35 -16.12 20.23
C CYS A 348 5.74 -15.66 21.57
N TRP A 349 6.56 -15.10 22.46
CA TRP A 349 6.19 -14.81 23.83
C TRP A 349 6.68 -13.44 24.28
N THR A 350 5.84 -12.68 24.99
CA THR A 350 6.23 -11.38 25.52
C THR A 350 7.30 -11.55 26.59
N ASP A 351 8.31 -10.68 26.59
CA ASP A 351 9.29 -10.54 27.67
C ASP A 351 9.31 -9.11 28.21
N ASP A 352 9.78 -8.91 29.43
CA ASP A 352 9.95 -7.59 30.04
C ASP A 352 11.34 -7.48 30.65
N VAL A 353 12.09 -6.44 30.28
CA VAL A 353 13.48 -6.26 30.73
C VAL A 353 13.63 -6.12 32.24
N TYR A 354 12.58 -5.69 32.95
CA TYR A 354 12.52 -5.55 34.39
C TYR A 354 11.87 -6.76 35.09
N ASP A 355 11.00 -7.50 34.40
CA ASP A 355 10.36 -8.72 34.91
C ASP A 355 10.37 -9.86 33.88
N ARG A 356 11.57 -10.43 33.67
CA ARG A 356 11.83 -11.48 32.67
C ARG A 356 10.84 -12.63 32.79
N SER A 357 10.37 -13.08 31.64
CA SER A 357 9.42 -14.19 31.49
C SER A 357 10.02 -15.52 31.96
N LEU A 358 11.32 -15.71 31.79
CA LEU A 358 12.08 -16.86 32.29
C LEU A 358 13.11 -16.38 33.32
N LYS A 359 13.03 -16.90 34.55
CA LYS A 359 13.80 -16.41 35.72
C LYS A 359 14.97 -17.31 36.14
N GLY A 360 15.33 -18.29 35.31
CA GLY A 360 16.47 -19.17 35.55
C GLY A 360 17.78 -18.57 35.02
N ASP A 361 18.70 -19.45 34.62
CA ASP A 361 19.98 -19.06 34.05
C ASP A 361 19.81 -18.37 32.68
N HIS A 362 20.76 -17.51 32.30
CA HIS A 362 20.77 -16.83 31.02
C HIS A 362 22.20 -16.49 30.59
N TYR A 363 22.41 -16.29 29.28
CA TYR A 363 23.65 -15.75 28.73
C TYR A 363 23.38 -15.07 27.38
N ALA A 364 24.37 -14.32 26.89
CA ALA A 364 24.35 -13.75 25.55
C ALA A 364 25.62 -14.12 24.79
N ALA A 365 25.50 -14.37 23.48
CA ALA A 365 26.61 -14.74 22.62
C ALA A 365 26.43 -14.17 21.20
N ASP A 366 27.52 -13.74 20.59
CA ASP A 366 27.49 -13.15 19.24
C ASP A 366 27.41 -14.23 18.13
N ASP A 367 27.49 -15.51 18.52
CA ASP A 367 27.27 -16.70 17.70
C ASP A 367 26.08 -17.55 18.20
N MET A 368 25.06 -16.90 18.78
CA MET A 368 23.88 -17.58 19.34
C MET A 368 23.15 -18.40 18.28
N THR A 369 22.80 -19.63 18.62
CA THR A 369 21.92 -20.52 17.85
C THR A 369 20.81 -21.03 18.77
N VAL A 370 19.71 -21.53 18.19
CA VAL A 370 18.66 -22.13 19.01
C VAL A 370 19.20 -23.38 19.73
N GLU A 371 20.06 -24.17 19.07
CA GLU A 371 20.69 -25.37 19.60
C GLU A 371 21.60 -25.06 20.79
N SER A 372 22.42 -24.01 20.70
CA SER A 372 23.33 -23.62 21.79
C SER A 372 22.55 -23.18 23.02
N CYS A 373 21.41 -22.50 22.84
CA CYS A 373 20.53 -22.15 23.94
C CYS A 373 19.82 -23.38 24.53
N ALA A 374 19.28 -24.26 23.69
CA ALA A 374 18.63 -25.49 24.12
C ALA A 374 19.57 -26.41 24.92
N ALA A 375 20.82 -26.55 24.49
CA ALA A 375 21.83 -27.34 25.18
C ALA A 375 22.17 -26.76 26.56
N PHE A 376 22.37 -25.43 26.64
CA PHE A 376 22.62 -24.72 27.89
C PHE A 376 21.46 -24.87 28.87
N CYS A 377 20.22 -24.73 28.39
CA CYS A 377 19.02 -24.82 29.21
C CYS A 377 18.50 -26.26 29.42
N SER A 378 19.27 -27.29 29.06
CA SER A 378 18.82 -28.70 29.07
C SER A 378 18.27 -29.21 30.41
N GLN A 379 18.65 -28.59 31.53
CA GLN A 379 18.15 -28.90 32.86
C GLN A 379 16.80 -28.24 33.21
N TYR A 380 16.38 -27.21 32.48
CA TYR A 380 15.17 -26.44 32.72
C TYR A 380 13.97 -26.96 31.92
N THR A 381 12.77 -26.59 32.36
CA THR A 381 11.51 -26.90 31.67
C THR A 381 11.31 -26.06 30.41
N TYR A 382 11.82 -24.84 30.40
CA TYR A 382 11.69 -23.89 29.29
C TYR A 382 13.03 -23.26 28.96
N PHE A 383 13.18 -22.90 27.69
CA PHE A 383 14.15 -21.90 27.27
C PHE A 383 13.53 -20.95 26.26
N GLY A 384 14.13 -19.77 26.10
CA GLY A 384 13.76 -18.83 25.06
C GLY A 384 15.00 -18.11 24.54
N VAL A 385 14.96 -17.79 23.25
CA VAL A 385 15.96 -16.95 22.59
C VAL A 385 15.36 -15.57 22.31
N GLU A 386 16.14 -14.52 22.58
CA GLU A 386 15.75 -13.13 22.44
C GLU A 386 16.80 -12.32 21.67
N TYR A 387 16.33 -11.28 20.98
CA TYR A 387 17.16 -10.21 20.44
C TYR A 387 18.37 -10.68 19.61
N SER A 388 18.22 -11.78 18.86
CA SER A 388 19.24 -12.41 18.00
C SER A 388 20.38 -13.12 18.74
N ARG A 389 20.64 -12.79 20.02
CA ARG A 389 21.90 -13.12 20.71
C ARG A 389 21.74 -13.61 22.14
N GLU A 390 20.54 -13.53 22.70
CA GLU A 390 20.29 -13.76 24.12
C GLU A 390 19.57 -15.09 24.32
N CYS A 391 19.92 -15.79 25.39
CA CYS A 391 19.34 -17.06 25.78
C CYS A 391 18.89 -17.00 27.23
N TYR A 392 17.67 -17.41 27.50
CA TYR A 392 17.04 -17.41 28.82
C TYR A 392 16.47 -18.80 29.13
N CYS A 393 16.66 -19.28 30.36
CA CYS A 393 16.12 -20.55 30.84
C CYS A 393 15.14 -20.34 32.00
N GLY A 394 14.24 -21.30 32.24
CA GLY A 394 13.40 -21.28 33.44
C GLY A 394 12.49 -22.50 33.59
N ASP A 395 12.01 -22.74 34.81
CA ASP A 395 11.03 -23.81 35.08
C ASP A 395 9.57 -23.33 35.09
N THR A 396 9.40 -22.01 35.09
CA THR A 396 8.10 -21.33 35.01
C THR A 396 8.20 -20.22 33.98
N VAL A 397 7.08 -19.90 33.35
CA VAL A 397 6.98 -18.80 32.38
C VAL A 397 5.95 -17.76 32.84
N LEU A 398 6.33 -16.48 32.83
CA LEU A 398 5.43 -15.32 32.97
C LEU A 398 5.16 -14.69 31.61
N GLY A 399 4.23 -13.73 31.52
CA GLY A 399 3.85 -13.09 30.25
C GLY A 399 2.79 -13.86 29.45
N SER A 400 2.64 -13.53 28.17
CA SER A 400 1.65 -14.11 27.27
C SER A 400 2.20 -14.33 25.86
N ALA A 401 1.48 -15.10 25.05
CA ALA A 401 1.80 -15.24 23.63
C ALA A 401 1.74 -13.87 22.90
N ALA A 402 2.61 -13.71 21.91
CA ALA A 402 2.68 -12.55 21.02
C ALA A 402 2.53 -12.96 19.55
N ALA A 403 2.46 -11.99 18.63
CA ALA A 403 2.42 -12.28 17.21
C ALA A 403 3.73 -12.92 16.76
N GLU A 404 3.67 -13.97 15.92
CA GLU A 404 4.87 -14.69 15.48
C GLU A 404 5.90 -13.79 14.78
N SER A 405 5.42 -12.79 14.03
CA SER A 405 6.26 -11.79 13.36
C SER A 405 7.06 -10.90 14.32
N ASP A 406 6.64 -10.77 15.59
CA ASP A 406 7.39 -10.05 16.62
C ASP A 406 8.65 -10.82 17.06
N CYS A 407 8.75 -12.12 16.77
CA CYS A 407 9.88 -12.98 17.12
C CYS A 407 10.70 -13.40 15.88
N SER A 408 10.81 -12.53 14.88
CA SER A 408 11.44 -12.84 13.59
C SER A 408 12.88 -12.34 13.43
N HIS A 409 13.55 -11.92 14.51
CA HIS A 409 14.98 -11.65 14.45
C HIS A 409 15.74 -12.93 14.13
N LEU A 410 16.72 -12.87 13.25
CA LEU A 410 17.58 -14.02 12.93
C LEU A 410 18.64 -14.24 14.00
N CYS A 411 18.94 -15.49 14.32
CA CYS A 411 20.00 -15.85 15.27
C CYS A 411 21.38 -15.40 14.77
N SER A 412 22.19 -14.79 15.64
CA SER A 412 23.50 -14.25 15.26
C SER A 412 24.51 -15.31 14.81
N GLY A 413 24.37 -16.55 15.29
CA GLY A 413 25.17 -17.71 14.88
C GLY A 413 24.54 -18.56 13.76
N ASN A 414 23.24 -18.38 13.46
CA ASN A 414 22.55 -19.12 12.42
C ASN A 414 21.38 -18.32 11.81
N ASN A 415 21.65 -17.64 10.69
CA ASN A 415 20.65 -16.80 10.03
C ASN A 415 19.49 -17.59 9.37
N ALA A 416 19.48 -18.93 9.44
CA ALA A 416 18.35 -19.75 9.01
C ALA A 416 17.25 -19.86 10.08
N GLU A 417 17.49 -19.41 11.31
CA GLU A 417 16.59 -19.58 12.45
C GLU A 417 16.17 -18.26 13.08
N TRP A 418 14.99 -18.25 13.68
CA TRP A 418 14.48 -17.12 14.45
C TRP A 418 14.94 -17.19 15.92
N CYS A 419 15.40 -16.05 16.44
CA CYS A 419 15.93 -15.78 17.77
C CYS A 419 15.31 -14.51 18.40
N GLY A 420 13.99 -14.46 18.39
CA GLY A 420 13.17 -13.56 19.17
C GLY A 420 13.03 -12.19 18.52
N GLY A 421 12.93 -11.18 19.36
CA GLY A 421 12.83 -9.78 18.97
C GLY A 421 12.96 -8.89 20.22
N PRO A 422 12.76 -7.57 20.11
CA PRO A 422 12.85 -6.69 21.26
C PRO A 422 11.74 -7.03 22.26
N SER A 423 12.09 -7.50 23.46
CA SER A 423 11.12 -7.91 24.49
C SER A 423 10.22 -9.06 24.02
N ARG A 424 10.79 -9.98 23.23
CA ARG A 424 10.06 -11.07 22.53
C ARG A 424 10.91 -12.34 22.44
N LEU A 425 10.45 -13.42 23.06
CA LEU A 425 11.13 -14.72 23.08
C LEU A 425 10.50 -15.66 22.05
N ASN A 426 11.30 -16.35 21.23
CA ASN A 426 10.84 -17.65 20.74
C ASN A 426 10.93 -18.63 21.92
N LEU A 427 9.78 -18.99 22.49
CA LEU A 427 9.70 -19.83 23.69
C LEU A 427 9.62 -21.30 23.30
N TYR A 428 10.44 -22.12 23.97
CA TYR A 428 10.49 -23.57 23.81
C TYR A 428 10.22 -24.25 25.14
N GLN A 429 9.53 -25.38 25.09
CA GLN A 429 9.17 -26.18 26.26
C GLN A 429 9.70 -27.59 26.12
N LYS A 430 10.34 -28.10 27.18
CA LYS A 430 10.89 -29.45 27.24
C LYS A 430 9.77 -30.44 27.01
N GLN A 431 9.98 -31.37 26.08
CA GLN A 431 9.10 -32.51 25.95
C GLN A 431 9.15 -33.31 27.25
N PRO A 432 7.99 -33.83 27.73
CA PRO A 432 8.03 -34.98 28.62
C PRO A 432 8.96 -36.03 27.99
N PRO A 433 9.71 -36.81 28.79
CA PRO A 433 10.37 -37.99 28.26
C PRO A 433 9.36 -38.75 27.39
N PRO A 434 9.73 -39.23 26.19
CA PRO A 434 8.88 -40.19 25.51
C PRO A 434 8.57 -41.28 26.53
N GLU A 435 7.29 -41.47 26.84
CA GLU A 435 6.83 -42.69 27.50
C GLU A 435 7.54 -43.85 26.79
N PRO A 436 8.16 -44.80 27.50
CA PRO A 436 9.02 -45.81 26.90
C PRO A 436 8.31 -46.47 25.72
N SER A 437 8.76 -46.14 24.51
CA SER A 437 8.24 -46.71 23.28
C SER A 437 8.64 -48.18 23.24
N SER A 438 7.67 -49.07 23.15
CA SER A 438 7.90 -50.50 23.00
C SER A 438 8.46 -50.92 21.63
N ASP A 439 8.63 -50.01 20.67
CA ASP A 439 8.79 -50.41 19.27
C ASP A 439 10.09 -49.83 18.68
N GLY A 440 11.18 -50.60 18.80
CA GLY A 440 12.50 -50.24 18.30
C GLY A 440 12.60 -50.24 16.77
N CYS A 441 12.99 -49.12 16.17
CA CYS A 441 13.52 -49.05 14.80
C CYS A 441 14.65 -48.01 14.67
N PRO A 442 15.85 -48.40 14.20
CA PRO A 442 16.94 -47.48 13.86
C PRO A 442 17.03 -47.21 12.34
N GLY A 443 17.18 -45.93 11.97
CA GLY A 443 17.95 -45.48 10.79
C GLY A 443 17.36 -45.59 9.37
N THR A 444 17.23 -44.42 8.72
CA THR A 444 17.07 -44.12 7.28
C THR A 444 15.75 -44.52 6.58
N ALA A 445 14.96 -43.51 6.19
CA ALA A 445 13.70 -43.66 5.45
C ALA A 445 13.91 -43.71 3.91
N PRO A 446 13.24 -44.60 3.15
CA PRO A 446 13.21 -44.56 1.69
C PRO A 446 12.17 -43.55 1.16
N ALA A 447 12.40 -43.08 -0.07
CA ALA A 447 11.46 -42.25 -0.82
C ALA A 447 10.10 -42.96 -0.98
N ASN A 448 9.02 -42.19 -0.85
CA ASN A 448 7.59 -42.55 -1.07
C ASN A 448 6.74 -42.86 0.19
N ALA A 449 6.93 -42.16 1.31
CA ALA A 449 6.01 -42.20 2.45
C ALA A 449 4.76 -41.31 2.23
N VAL A 450 3.58 -41.80 2.62
CA VAL A 450 2.31 -41.03 2.63
C VAL A 450 1.83 -40.86 4.08
N LEU A 451 1.32 -39.68 4.39
CA LEU A 451 0.97 -39.20 5.74
C LEU A 451 -0.39 -39.75 6.21
N VAL A 452 -0.44 -40.34 7.42
CA VAL A 452 -1.69 -40.56 8.17
C VAL A 452 -1.41 -40.29 9.66
N ASN A 453 -2.21 -39.41 10.31
CA ASN A 453 -2.18 -39.09 11.75
C ASN A 453 -0.83 -38.71 12.39
N GLY A 454 -0.03 -37.86 11.74
CA GLY A 454 1.05 -37.14 12.44
C GLY A 454 2.19 -37.99 13.02
N ALA A 455 2.30 -39.29 12.69
CA ALA A 455 3.43 -40.14 13.04
C ALA A 455 3.73 -41.16 11.92
N PHE A 456 5.00 -41.52 11.76
CA PHE A 456 5.42 -42.60 10.86
C PHE A 456 5.11 -43.96 11.50
N GLU A 457 4.13 -44.71 10.98
CA GLU A 457 4.08 -46.16 11.21
C GLU A 457 4.72 -46.90 10.02
N CYS A 458 5.82 -47.60 10.27
CA CYS A 458 6.39 -48.53 9.31
C CYS A 458 5.71 -49.90 9.46
N GLY A 459 5.03 -50.39 8.42
CA GLY A 459 4.71 -51.82 8.32
C GLY A 459 3.37 -52.20 7.69
N ALA A 460 2.40 -51.29 7.55
CA ALA A 460 1.16 -51.59 6.85
C ALA A 460 0.78 -50.45 5.90
N THR A 461 0.69 -50.75 4.60
CA THR A 461 -0.10 -49.93 3.69
C THR A 461 -1.54 -49.94 4.20
N LEU A 462 -2.13 -48.80 4.48
CA LEU A 462 -3.57 -48.71 4.75
C LEU A 462 -4.22 -47.94 3.60
N ASP A 463 -5.32 -48.47 3.09
CA ASP A 463 -6.13 -47.74 2.11
C ASP A 463 -6.86 -46.58 2.82
N PRO A 464 -7.21 -45.49 2.10
CA PRO A 464 -8.05 -44.44 2.65
C PRO A 464 -9.39 -45.00 3.18
N TRP A 465 -9.97 -44.34 4.19
CA TRP A 465 -11.30 -44.67 4.68
C TRP A 465 -12.35 -44.56 3.56
N VAL A 466 -13.15 -45.61 3.39
CA VAL A 466 -14.25 -45.69 2.41
C VAL A 466 -15.59 -45.54 3.13
N VAL A 467 -16.44 -44.66 2.62
CA VAL A 467 -17.80 -44.47 3.15
C VAL A 467 -18.77 -45.33 2.33
N GLY A 468 -19.45 -46.28 2.98
CA GLY A 468 -20.51 -47.08 2.39
C GLY A 468 -21.88 -46.65 2.90
N SER A 469 -22.56 -45.72 2.21
CA SER A 469 -23.94 -45.34 2.54
C SER A 469 -24.94 -46.00 1.60
N ASN A 470 -25.99 -46.64 2.13
CA ASN A 470 -27.13 -47.15 1.36
C ASN A 470 -28.37 -46.24 1.38
N VAL A 471 -28.27 -44.99 1.82
CA VAL A 471 -29.38 -44.02 1.75
C VAL A 471 -28.80 -42.61 1.65
N GLY A 472 -29.20 -41.84 0.62
CA GLY A 472 -28.68 -40.51 0.32
C GLY A 472 -28.93 -39.49 1.44
N GLY A 473 -27.83 -38.88 1.90
CA GLY A 473 -27.79 -37.79 2.87
C GLY A 473 -26.36 -37.23 2.93
N THR A 474 -26.22 -35.95 2.61
CA THR A 474 -24.96 -35.20 2.49
C THR A 474 -24.27 -34.99 3.83
N ILE A 475 -23.00 -35.41 3.92
CA ILE A 475 -22.13 -35.18 5.08
C ILE A 475 -21.46 -33.79 4.92
N MET A 476 -21.61 -32.90 5.91
CA MET A 476 -20.96 -31.58 5.95
C MET A 476 -19.95 -31.49 7.10
N ILE A 477 -18.78 -30.91 6.84
CA ILE A 477 -17.77 -30.47 7.84
C ILE A 477 -17.74 -28.94 7.79
N ASN A 478 -17.95 -28.27 8.93
CA ASN A 478 -17.98 -26.81 9.06
C ASN A 478 -16.62 -26.30 9.59
N PRO A 479 -15.77 -25.66 8.77
CA PRO A 479 -14.67 -24.86 9.27
C PRO A 479 -15.23 -23.50 9.69
N GLY A 480 -15.16 -23.18 10.98
CA GLY A 480 -15.83 -22.01 11.56
C GLY A 480 -15.49 -20.69 10.87
N THR A 481 -16.33 -20.25 9.94
CA THR A 481 -16.76 -18.86 9.70
C THR A 481 -18.18 -18.86 9.11
N PRO A 482 -19.04 -17.86 9.39
CA PRO A 482 -20.44 -17.91 8.98
C PRO A 482 -20.62 -17.54 7.50
N GLY A 483 -21.12 -18.50 6.70
CA GLY A 483 -21.88 -18.21 5.49
C GLY A 483 -21.25 -18.62 4.16
N ALA A 484 -21.27 -19.91 3.84
CA ALA A 484 -21.45 -20.41 2.48
C ALA A 484 -21.85 -21.89 2.53
N TRP A 485 -23.05 -22.20 2.03
CA TRP A 485 -23.57 -23.57 1.90
C TRP A 485 -23.43 -24.03 0.45
N LEU A 486 -22.60 -25.03 0.14
CA LEU A 486 -22.73 -25.90 -1.06
C LEU A 486 -22.07 -27.29 -0.78
N PRO A 487 -22.53 -28.38 -1.43
CA PRO A 487 -22.66 -29.71 -0.80
C PRO A 487 -21.51 -30.71 -1.03
N GLU A 488 -21.39 -31.65 -0.08
CA GLU A 488 -20.80 -33.02 -0.15
C GLU A 488 -19.29 -33.12 -0.46
N SER A 489 -18.44 -33.00 0.58
CA SER A 489 -17.03 -33.41 0.50
C SER A 489 -16.49 -33.89 1.85
N VAL A 490 -15.95 -35.13 1.88
CA VAL A 490 -15.00 -35.60 2.90
C VAL A 490 -13.65 -34.93 2.57
N LEU A 491 -13.19 -34.00 3.39
CA LEU A 491 -11.89 -33.35 3.21
C LEU A 491 -10.90 -33.88 4.26
N ALA A 492 -9.87 -34.58 3.79
CA ALA A 492 -8.60 -34.71 4.50
C ALA A 492 -7.75 -33.50 4.11
N GLY A 493 -7.74 -32.48 4.96
CA GLY A 493 -7.04 -31.22 4.68
C GLY A 493 -7.14 -30.25 5.83
N ASP A 494 -6.01 -30.11 6.53
CA ASP A 494 -5.59 -29.00 7.38
C ASP A 494 -6.42 -28.72 8.67
N SER A 495 -5.74 -28.84 9.81
CA SER A 495 -6.08 -28.36 11.16
C SER A 495 -7.00 -29.14 12.13
N THR A 496 -7.53 -30.33 11.83
CA THR A 496 -8.23 -31.14 12.87
C THR A 496 -7.56 -32.49 13.11
N LYS A 497 -7.13 -32.74 14.36
CA LYS A 497 -6.40 -33.93 14.83
C LYS A 497 -7.26 -35.22 14.90
N PHE A 498 -8.49 -35.25 14.38
CA PHE A 498 -9.47 -36.32 14.66
C PHE A 498 -10.32 -36.65 13.42
N LEU A 499 -10.82 -37.90 13.32
CA LEU A 499 -11.90 -38.27 12.40
C LEU A 499 -13.24 -37.83 13.01
N HIS A 500 -13.91 -36.85 12.38
CA HIS A 500 -15.18 -36.31 12.87
C HIS A 500 -16.38 -36.83 12.05
N VAL A 501 -17.35 -37.45 12.71
CA VAL A 501 -18.62 -37.90 12.12
C VAL A 501 -19.77 -37.17 12.79
N PHE A 502 -20.66 -36.58 11.99
CA PHE A 502 -21.76 -35.76 12.48
C PHE A 502 -23.11 -36.23 11.92
N SER A 503 -24.12 -36.26 12.79
CA SER A 503 -25.53 -36.51 12.43
C SER A 503 -26.38 -35.26 12.64
N ASN A 504 -26.86 -34.64 11.55
CA ASN A 504 -27.87 -33.58 11.59
C ASN A 504 -29.27 -34.18 11.46
N TYR A 505 -30.29 -33.60 12.10
CA TYR A 505 -31.66 -33.98 11.78
C TYR A 505 -32.62 -32.81 11.58
N TYR A 506 -33.25 -32.81 10.39
CA TYR A 506 -34.51 -32.12 10.08
C TYR A 506 -35.39 -32.89 9.06
N GLN A 507 -35.28 -34.23 8.95
CA GLN A 507 -36.00 -35.01 7.92
C GLN A 507 -36.73 -36.22 8.51
N GLN A 508 -38.02 -36.05 8.80
CA GLN A 508 -39.00 -37.04 9.28
C GLN A 508 -38.69 -38.53 8.95
N ASN A 509 -38.52 -39.34 10.00
CA ASN A 509 -38.61 -40.82 10.06
C ASN A 509 -37.71 -41.64 9.11
N ARG A 510 -36.47 -41.21 8.82
CA ARG A 510 -35.50 -42.09 8.14
C ARG A 510 -34.40 -42.56 9.09
N GLN A 511 -34.28 -43.87 9.26
CA GLN A 511 -33.10 -44.50 9.86
C GLN A 511 -31.91 -44.28 8.91
N THR A 512 -30.91 -43.53 9.34
CA THR A 512 -29.62 -43.44 8.66
C THR A 512 -28.68 -44.45 9.29
N ASN A 513 -28.27 -45.45 8.50
CA ASN A 513 -27.19 -46.36 8.85
C ASN A 513 -25.95 -45.90 8.07
N ILE A 514 -25.00 -45.27 8.77
CA ILE A 514 -23.73 -44.87 8.18
C ILE A 514 -22.71 -45.95 8.52
N ASN A 515 -22.06 -46.52 7.49
CA ASN A 515 -20.92 -47.41 7.64
C ASN A 515 -19.69 -46.74 7.03
N ILE A 516 -18.71 -46.40 7.86
CA ILE A 516 -17.39 -45.94 7.43
C ILE A 516 -16.43 -47.11 7.66
N TYR A 517 -15.60 -47.45 6.69
CA TYR A 517 -14.72 -48.59 6.85
C TYR A 517 -13.37 -48.41 6.19
N GLN A 518 -12.40 -49.19 6.68
CA GLN A 518 -11.06 -49.29 6.15
C GLN A 518 -10.68 -50.76 6.01
N ILE A 519 -9.96 -51.10 4.96
CA ILE A 519 -9.40 -52.45 4.78
C ILE A 519 -8.00 -52.45 5.39
N LEU A 520 -7.79 -53.35 6.34
CA LEU A 520 -6.54 -53.53 7.05
C LEU A 520 -5.68 -54.57 6.33
N ASN A 521 -4.43 -54.24 6.05
CA ASN A 521 -3.47 -55.19 5.50
C ASN A 521 -2.86 -56.05 6.62
N THR A 522 -3.68 -56.95 7.17
CA THR A 522 -3.32 -57.90 8.22
C THR A 522 -2.85 -59.24 7.66
N VAL A 523 -2.04 -59.97 8.42
CA VAL A 523 -1.59 -61.32 8.07
C VAL A 523 -2.55 -62.37 8.64
N PRO A 524 -3.13 -63.27 7.82
CA PRO A 524 -4.03 -64.33 8.30
C PRO A 524 -3.42 -65.17 9.43
N GLY A 525 -4.19 -65.39 10.50
CA GLY A 525 -3.80 -66.23 11.63
C GLY A 525 -2.96 -65.52 12.71
N LYS A 526 -2.54 -64.27 12.50
CA LYS A 526 -1.90 -63.45 13.53
C LYS A 526 -2.92 -62.76 14.42
N GLN A 527 -2.57 -62.55 15.69
CA GLN A 527 -3.37 -61.71 16.60
C GLN A 527 -2.94 -60.25 16.48
N TYR A 528 -3.90 -59.34 16.48
CA TYR A 528 -3.69 -57.91 16.48
C TYR A 528 -4.48 -57.27 17.61
N GLN A 529 -3.90 -56.26 18.26
CA GLN A 529 -4.58 -55.35 19.16
C GLN A 529 -4.99 -54.11 18.38
N LEU A 530 -6.25 -53.73 18.49
CA LEU A 530 -6.79 -52.47 17.98
C LEU A 530 -7.12 -51.58 19.18
N SER A 531 -6.72 -50.31 19.14
CA SER A 531 -7.18 -49.28 20.07
C SER A 531 -7.49 -47.97 19.37
N PHE A 532 -8.34 -47.14 19.97
CA PHE A 532 -8.65 -45.78 19.53
C PHE A 532 -9.25 -44.97 20.68
N ASP A 533 -9.17 -43.64 20.58
CA ASP A 533 -9.86 -42.71 21.46
C ASP A 533 -11.13 -42.20 20.78
N LEU A 534 -12.21 -42.06 21.54
CA LEU A 534 -13.49 -41.56 21.06
C LEU A 534 -14.05 -40.51 22.04
N ASP A 535 -14.44 -39.36 21.49
CA ASP A 535 -15.28 -38.37 22.16
C ASP A 535 -16.62 -38.23 21.43
N VAL A 536 -17.71 -38.11 22.20
CA VAL A 536 -19.07 -38.00 21.66
C VAL A 536 -19.77 -36.80 22.26
N GLU A 537 -20.02 -35.78 21.45
CA GLU A 537 -20.77 -34.59 21.84
C GLU A 537 -22.19 -34.62 21.30
N GLY A 538 -23.19 -34.20 22.09
CA GLY A 538 -24.59 -34.08 21.67
C GLY A 538 -25.58 -34.92 22.50
N GLY A 539 -26.86 -34.95 22.10
CA GLY A 539 -27.98 -35.53 22.86
C GLY A 539 -28.89 -36.44 22.01
N GLY A 540 -29.41 -37.52 22.61
CA GLY A 540 -30.37 -38.49 22.03
C GLY A 540 -29.78 -39.86 21.58
N GLY A 541 -30.58 -40.93 21.54
CA GLY A 541 -30.12 -42.34 21.52
C GLY A 541 -29.45 -42.84 20.23
N ASN A 542 -28.25 -42.36 19.92
CA ASN A 542 -27.47 -42.85 18.78
C ASN A 542 -26.74 -44.14 19.14
N ASN A 543 -27.09 -45.25 18.50
CA ASN A 543 -26.33 -46.49 18.64
C ASN A 543 -25.15 -46.44 17.66
N TRP A 544 -23.94 -46.49 18.17
CA TRP A 544 -22.76 -46.66 17.35
C TRP A 544 -22.06 -47.97 17.69
N ASN A 545 -21.29 -48.51 16.76
CA ASN A 545 -20.34 -49.57 17.06
C ASN A 545 -19.08 -49.51 16.20
N VAL A 546 -18.01 -50.13 16.70
CA VAL A 546 -16.79 -50.40 15.94
C VAL A 546 -16.58 -51.91 15.87
N ALA A 547 -16.25 -52.42 14.68
CA ALA A 547 -16.07 -53.85 14.41
C ALA A 547 -14.89 -54.09 13.46
N VAL A 548 -14.25 -55.25 13.55
CA VAL A 548 -13.22 -55.70 12.60
C VAL A 548 -13.61 -57.07 12.02
N GLY A 549 -13.70 -57.14 10.69
CA GLY A 549 -14.05 -58.36 9.97
C GLY A 549 -15.46 -58.86 10.35
N SER A 550 -15.60 -60.16 10.61
CA SER A 550 -16.85 -60.77 11.06
C SER A 550 -17.03 -60.79 12.59
N ASN A 551 -16.12 -60.16 13.35
CA ASN A 551 -16.25 -60.13 14.81
C ASN A 551 -17.43 -59.25 15.22
N PRO A 552 -18.21 -59.64 16.26
CA PRO A 552 -19.25 -58.80 16.80
C PRO A 552 -18.66 -57.46 17.28
N ALA A 553 -19.49 -56.41 17.25
CA ALA A 553 -19.14 -55.08 17.75
C ALA A 553 -18.36 -55.14 19.06
N PHE A 554 -17.12 -54.64 19.05
CA PHE A 554 -16.25 -54.70 20.24
C PHE A 554 -16.30 -53.40 21.06
N ALA A 555 -16.73 -52.31 20.44
CA ALA A 555 -17.14 -51.10 21.14
C ALA A 555 -18.53 -50.71 20.64
N SER A 556 -19.44 -50.36 21.55
CA SER A 556 -20.76 -49.82 21.22
C SER A 556 -21.30 -48.98 22.36
N GLY A 557 -22.09 -47.96 22.04
CA GLY A 557 -22.70 -47.10 23.06
C GLY A 557 -23.92 -46.37 22.54
N THR A 558 -24.71 -45.85 23.49
CA THR A 558 -25.88 -44.99 23.24
C THR A 558 -25.63 -43.53 23.58
N HIS A 559 -24.70 -43.26 24.51
CA HIS A 559 -24.29 -41.93 25.02
C HIS A 559 -23.02 -42.04 25.86
N GLY A 560 -22.16 -41.02 25.85
CA GLY A 560 -21.34 -40.70 27.04
C GLY A 560 -19.89 -40.23 26.84
N PHE A 561 -19.60 -39.15 27.60
CA PHE A 561 -18.36 -38.76 28.28
C PHE A 561 -17.17 -38.26 27.43
N PRO A 562 -16.30 -37.39 28.00
CA PRO A 562 -15.08 -36.92 27.32
C PRO A 562 -14.21 -38.10 26.85
N TRP A 563 -13.28 -37.83 25.92
CA TRP A 563 -12.30 -38.77 25.35
C TRP A 563 -12.12 -40.08 26.12
N THR A 564 -12.62 -41.16 25.54
CA THR A 564 -12.55 -42.51 26.10
C THR A 564 -11.75 -43.42 25.16
N THR A 565 -10.72 -44.07 25.69
CA THR A 565 -9.92 -45.06 24.96
C THR A 565 -10.61 -46.43 24.95
N PHE A 566 -10.77 -47.00 23.76
CA PHE A 566 -11.23 -48.36 23.53
C PHE A 566 -10.07 -49.23 23.06
N SER A 567 -10.01 -50.47 23.52
CA SER A 567 -9.05 -51.46 23.00
C SER A 567 -9.64 -52.87 22.97
N THR A 568 -9.29 -53.63 21.93
CA THR A 568 -9.62 -55.05 21.79
C THR A 568 -8.51 -55.80 21.07
N THR A 569 -8.55 -57.14 21.10
CA THR A 569 -7.71 -58.00 20.28
C THR A 569 -8.54 -58.84 19.32
N PHE A 570 -8.08 -59.03 18.09
CA PHE A 570 -8.71 -59.90 17.10
C PHE A 570 -7.68 -60.80 16.40
N THR A 571 -8.13 -61.96 15.91
CA THR A 571 -7.33 -62.81 15.02
C THR A 571 -7.64 -62.44 13.58
N ALA A 572 -6.62 -62.05 12.83
CA ALA A 572 -6.77 -61.60 11.46
C ALA A 572 -7.11 -62.75 10.51
N VAL A 573 -7.97 -62.46 9.53
CA VAL A 573 -8.27 -63.38 8.41
C VAL A 573 -7.63 -62.93 7.08
N GLY A 574 -6.97 -61.77 7.08
CA GLY A 574 -6.37 -61.14 5.91
C GLY A 574 -7.35 -60.20 5.21
N SER A 575 -6.90 -58.97 4.92
CA SER A 575 -7.76 -57.89 4.40
C SER A 575 -8.96 -57.61 5.31
N ASP A 576 -8.73 -57.60 6.63
CA ASP A 576 -9.77 -57.40 7.64
C ASP A 576 -10.45 -56.03 7.49
N LYS A 577 -11.79 -55.99 7.51
CA LYS A 577 -12.56 -54.75 7.37
C LYS A 577 -12.81 -54.10 8.74
N LEU A 578 -12.09 -53.03 9.08
CA LEU A 578 -12.43 -52.16 10.21
C LEU A 578 -13.65 -51.31 9.84
N SER A 579 -14.73 -51.36 10.61
CA SER A 579 -15.99 -50.66 10.34
C SER A 579 -16.43 -49.84 11.55
N LEU A 580 -16.76 -48.58 11.32
CA LEU A 580 -17.49 -47.68 12.21
C LEU A 580 -18.94 -47.64 11.72
N ASN A 581 -19.86 -48.15 12.52
CA ASN A 581 -21.28 -48.17 12.21
C ASN A 581 -22.02 -47.19 13.11
N PHE A 582 -22.85 -46.35 12.53
CA PHE A 582 -23.74 -45.44 13.23
C PHE A 582 -25.17 -45.78 12.83
N ASN A 583 -25.92 -46.34 13.77
CA ASN A 583 -27.31 -46.76 13.62
C ASN A 583 -28.17 -45.81 14.47
N SER A 584 -28.91 -44.89 13.84
CA SER A 584 -29.76 -43.98 14.59
C SER A 584 -30.94 -44.72 15.24
N VAL A 585 -31.11 -44.58 16.56
CA VAL A 585 -32.42 -44.70 17.21
C VAL A 585 -32.91 -43.28 17.45
N VAL A 586 -34.08 -43.03 16.89
CA VAL A 586 -34.92 -41.81 16.90
C VAL A 586 -34.51 -40.75 17.95
N TRP A 587 -34.45 -39.47 17.51
CA TRP A 587 -34.39 -38.22 18.30
C TRP A 587 -33.01 -37.71 18.79
N ALA A 588 -32.01 -37.52 17.91
CA ALA A 588 -30.68 -37.09 18.37
C ALA A 588 -29.80 -36.28 17.40
N TYR A 589 -29.06 -35.31 17.95
CA TYR A 589 -27.90 -34.63 17.34
C TYR A 589 -26.64 -35.16 18.02
N ALA A 590 -25.68 -35.69 17.26
CA ALA A 590 -24.40 -36.13 17.82
C ALA A 590 -23.22 -35.93 16.87
N HIS A 591 -22.08 -35.64 17.48
CA HIS A 591 -20.75 -35.51 16.92
C HIS A 591 -19.88 -36.61 17.52
N PHE A 592 -19.18 -37.37 16.69
CA PHE A 592 -18.25 -38.41 17.09
C PHE A 592 -16.85 -38.00 16.62
N TYR A 593 -15.90 -37.89 17.53
CA TYR A 593 -14.51 -37.58 17.23
C TYR A 593 -13.67 -38.79 17.57
N PHE A 594 -13.03 -39.40 16.58
CA PHE A 594 -12.11 -40.51 16.79
C PHE A 594 -10.67 -40.06 16.61
N ASP A 595 -9.80 -40.48 17.52
CA ASP A 595 -8.36 -40.19 17.48
C ASP A 595 -7.55 -41.45 17.85
N ASN A 596 -6.22 -41.40 17.69
CA ASN A 596 -5.28 -42.41 18.18
C ASN A 596 -5.62 -43.85 17.79
N PHE A 597 -6.10 -44.06 16.56
CA PHE A 597 -6.25 -45.42 16.00
C PHE A 597 -4.89 -46.08 15.91
N VAL A 598 -4.74 -47.20 16.61
CA VAL A 598 -3.52 -47.99 16.69
C VAL A 598 -3.85 -49.45 16.44
N ILE A 599 -3.14 -50.09 15.52
CA ILE A 599 -3.27 -51.53 15.24
C ILE A 599 -1.90 -52.17 15.31
N LYS A 600 -1.70 -53.08 16.27
CA LYS A 600 -0.40 -53.71 16.51
C LYS A 600 -0.52 -55.22 16.53
N GLU A 601 0.40 -55.93 15.88
CA GLU A 601 0.48 -57.39 16.00
C GLU A 601 0.83 -57.74 17.46
N VAL A 602 0.02 -58.59 18.10
CA VAL A 602 0.30 -59.10 19.43
C VAL A 602 1.29 -60.24 19.27
N ALA A 603 2.47 -60.09 19.88
CA ALA A 603 3.46 -61.15 19.92
C ALA A 603 2.84 -62.42 20.51
N THR A 604 2.76 -63.47 19.70
CA THR A 604 2.41 -64.81 20.19
C THR A 604 3.64 -65.32 20.94
N GLN A 605 3.49 -65.60 22.24
CA GLN A 605 4.54 -66.29 23.01
C GLN A 605 4.78 -67.70 22.48
#